data_AF-A0A8T3B3A3-F1
#
_entry.id   AF-A0A8T3B3A3-F1
#
_cell.length_a   1.000
_cell.length_b   1.000
_cell.length_c   1.000
_cell.angle_alpha   90.00
_cell.angle_beta   90.00
_cell.angle_gamma   90.00
#
_symmetry.space_group_name_H-M   'P 1'
#
loop_
_entity.id
_entity.type
_entity.pdbx_description
1 polymer ?
#
loop_
_entity_poly.entity_id
_entity_poly.type
_entity_poly.pdbx_seq_one_letter_code
_entity_poly.pdbx_strand_id
1 'polypeptide(L)'
;MNSPIHQTFPKEMKTRGVNSMRLKEGDKVASMNIIPFGMRKDFPRASDIPGSRGRYISPPWLLFLSESGYGKRVPLSEFRLSRFRSMGLIGYKEIISRISVYMMGL
;
A
#
# COMPACT_ATOMS: atom_id res chain seq x y z
N MET A 1 11.26 3.39 -14.80
CA MET A 1 9.80 3.57 -14.75
C MET A 1 9.51 4.55 -13.62
N ASN A 2 8.87 5.67 -13.93
CA ASN A 2 8.79 6.84 -13.05
C ASN A 2 7.90 6.58 -11.83
N SER A 3 8.41 6.98 -10.67
CA SER A 3 7.73 6.87 -9.39
C SER A 3 6.43 7.72 -9.36
N PRO A 4 5.33 7.25 -8.73
CA PRO A 4 4.04 7.93 -8.75
C PRO A 4 4.03 9.38 -8.27
N ILE A 5 4.95 9.81 -7.39
CA ILE A 5 5.08 11.24 -6.99
C ILE A 5 5.37 12.16 -8.17
N HIS A 6 6.12 11.69 -9.17
CA HIS A 6 6.44 12.47 -10.36
C HIS A 6 5.23 12.65 -11.29
N GLN A 7 4.10 11.99 -11.01
CA GLN A 7 2.84 12.20 -11.75
C GLN A 7 2.09 13.45 -11.25
N THR A 8 2.53 14.05 -10.15
CA THR A 8 1.99 15.30 -9.62
C THR A 8 3.00 16.43 -9.80
N PHE A 9 2.52 17.57 -10.29
CA PHE A 9 3.31 18.80 -10.27
C PHE A 9 3.31 19.39 -8.86
N PRO A 10 4.43 19.99 -8.40
CA PRO A 10 4.46 20.77 -7.17
C PRO A 10 3.31 21.79 -7.17
N LYS A 11 2.63 21.89 -6.03
CA LYS A 11 1.54 22.84 -5.84
C LYS A 11 1.90 23.83 -4.76
N GLU A 12 1.38 25.04 -4.90
CA GLU A 12 1.48 26.06 -3.86
C GLU A 12 0.72 25.61 -2.60
N MET A 13 1.18 26.12 -1.46
CA MET A 13 0.61 25.80 -0.14
C MET A 13 -0.88 26.13 -0.02
N LYS A 14 -1.38 27.14 -0.76
CA LYS A 14 -2.78 27.59 -0.71
C LYS A 14 -3.73 26.78 -1.59
N THR A 15 -3.26 25.69 -2.20
CA THR A 15 -4.11 24.83 -3.03
C THR A 15 -4.82 23.78 -2.21
N ARG A 16 -5.95 23.25 -2.71
CA ARG A 16 -6.64 22.09 -2.12
C ARG A 16 -5.87 20.77 -2.29
N GLY A 17 -4.69 20.80 -2.90
CA GLY A 17 -3.93 19.62 -3.28
C GLY A 17 -4.52 18.88 -4.48
N VAL A 18 -4.19 17.60 -4.59
CA VAL A 18 -4.62 16.71 -5.66
C VAL A 18 -5.14 15.41 -5.07
N ASN A 19 -6.18 14.84 -5.68
CA ASN A 19 -6.65 13.51 -5.32
C ASN A 19 -5.56 12.49 -5.66
N SER A 20 -5.05 11.78 -4.65
CA SER A 20 -4.04 10.73 -4.80
C SER A 20 -4.64 9.35 -5.04
N MET A 21 -5.83 9.11 -4.50
CA MET A 21 -6.58 7.86 -4.56
C MET A 21 -8.07 8.18 -4.74
N ARG A 22 -8.77 7.33 -5.48
CA ARG A 22 -10.24 7.34 -5.53
C ARG A 22 -10.76 6.47 -4.39
N LEU A 23 -11.84 6.92 -3.76
CA LEU A 23 -12.51 6.22 -2.67
C LEU A 23 -13.94 5.90 -3.08
N LYS A 24 -14.50 4.84 -2.51
CA LYS A 24 -15.94 4.58 -2.67
C LYS A 24 -16.69 5.56 -1.79
N GLU A 25 -17.99 5.68 -2.05
CA GLU A 25 -18.86 6.46 -1.20
C GLU A 25 -18.82 5.94 0.25
N GLY A 26 -18.63 6.85 1.20
CA GLY A 26 -18.47 6.54 2.63
C GLY A 26 -17.05 6.15 3.06
N ASP A 27 -16.17 5.74 2.14
CA ASP A 27 -14.79 5.37 2.46
C ASP A 27 -13.93 6.61 2.78
N LYS A 28 -12.95 6.45 3.68
CA LYS A 28 -11.96 7.48 4.05
C LYS A 28 -10.54 6.91 3.98
N VAL A 29 -9.56 7.79 3.79
CA VAL A 29 -8.14 7.42 3.94
C VAL A 29 -7.85 7.24 5.43
N ALA A 30 -7.38 6.05 5.82
CA ALA A 30 -7.05 5.76 7.23
C ALA A 30 -5.59 6.09 7.58
N SER A 31 -4.65 5.87 6.67
CA SER A 31 -3.22 6.15 6.89
C SER A 31 -2.47 6.30 5.55
N MET A 32 -1.29 6.92 5.61
CA MET A 32 -0.37 7.08 4.49
C MET A 32 1.03 6.66 4.95
N ASN A 33 1.69 5.80 4.18
CA ASN A 33 3.08 5.40 4.41
C ASN A 33 3.91 5.67 3.15
N ILE A 34 5.11 6.18 3.35
CA ILE A 34 6.06 6.45 2.27
C ILE A 34 7.00 5.25 2.15
N ILE A 35 7.10 4.68 0.95
CA ILE A 35 7.89 3.49 0.70
C ILE A 35 8.93 3.82 -0.38
N PRO A 36 10.21 3.93 0.00
CA PRO A 36 11.29 4.16 -0.95
C PRO A 36 11.28 3.10 -2.06
N PHE A 37 11.42 3.51 -3.32
CA PHE A 37 11.42 2.59 -4.46
C PHE A 37 12.57 1.59 -4.37
N GLY A 38 13.75 2.03 -3.90
CA GLY A 38 14.93 1.18 -3.76
C GLY A 38 14.68 -0.08 -2.94
N MET A 39 13.84 0.02 -1.91
CA MET A 39 13.52 -1.10 -1.02
C MET A 39 12.74 -2.23 -1.74
N ARG A 40 12.04 -1.97 -2.85
CA ARG A 40 11.20 -3.01 -3.49
C ARG A 40 12.00 -4.15 -4.14
N LYS A 41 13.23 -3.90 -4.61
CA LYS A 41 14.06 -4.94 -5.25
C LYS A 41 14.64 -5.92 -4.24
N ASP A 42 14.76 -5.49 -2.99
CA ASP A 42 15.41 -6.25 -1.93
C ASP A 42 14.44 -7.18 -1.19
N PHE A 43 13.16 -7.20 -1.56
CA PHE A 43 12.11 -8.01 -0.93
C PHE A 43 11.59 -9.08 -1.90
N PRO A 44 12.31 -10.21 -2.03
CA PRO A 44 11.80 -11.35 -2.79
C PRO A 44 10.48 -11.80 -2.19
N ARG A 45 9.53 -12.21 -3.04
CA ARG A 45 8.33 -12.87 -2.51
C ARG A 45 8.78 -14.17 -1.85
N ALA A 46 8.05 -14.62 -0.84
CA ALA A 46 8.33 -15.90 -0.22
C ALA A 46 8.32 -17.06 -1.23
N SER A 47 7.57 -16.91 -2.34
CA SER A 47 7.55 -17.82 -3.50
C SER A 47 8.87 -17.89 -4.27
N ASP A 48 9.69 -16.83 -4.21
CA ASP A 48 10.89 -16.68 -5.04
C ASP A 48 12.13 -17.30 -4.36
N ILE A 49 12.01 -17.77 -3.11
CA ILE A 49 13.09 -18.38 -2.33
C ILE A 49 12.95 -19.91 -2.35
N PRO A 50 13.85 -20.65 -3.04
CA PRO A 50 13.80 -22.11 -3.08
C PRO A 50 13.92 -22.71 -1.68
N GLY A 51 13.00 -23.62 -1.32
CA GLY A 51 13.00 -24.30 -0.01
C GLY A 51 12.33 -23.53 1.14
N SER A 52 11.85 -22.31 0.90
CA SER A 52 11.03 -21.57 1.88
C SER A 52 9.65 -22.23 2.00
N ARG A 53 9.45 -23.04 3.03
CA ARG A 53 8.13 -23.57 3.41
C ARG A 53 7.26 -22.46 4.03
N GLY A 54 6.82 -21.52 3.19
CA GLY A 54 5.64 -20.65 3.39
C GLY A 54 5.53 -19.80 4.66
N ARG A 55 6.56 -19.72 5.51
CA ARG A 55 6.47 -19.09 6.84
C ARG A 55 7.50 -18.01 7.14
N TYR A 56 8.54 -17.84 6.31
CA TYR A 56 9.44 -16.70 6.45
C TYR A 56 8.88 -15.51 5.70
N ILE A 57 7.99 -14.77 6.36
CA ILE A 57 7.54 -13.46 5.90
C ILE A 57 8.70 -12.52 6.23
N SER A 58 9.65 -12.30 5.32
CA SER A 58 10.73 -11.33 5.56
C SER A 58 10.15 -9.91 5.60
N PRO A 59 10.65 -9.03 6.50
CA PRO A 59 10.22 -7.64 6.54
C PRO A 59 10.60 -6.92 5.24
N PRO A 60 9.93 -5.79 4.92
CA PRO A 60 8.89 -5.10 5.68
C PRO A 60 7.47 -5.63 5.42
N TRP A 61 6.60 -5.40 6.40
CA TRP A 61 5.18 -5.79 6.36
C TRP A 61 4.29 -4.56 6.50
N LEU A 62 3.12 -4.59 5.86
CA LEU A 62 2.00 -3.75 6.25
C LEU A 62 1.21 -4.46 7.34
N LEU A 63 0.93 -3.72 8.42
CA LEU A 63 0.06 -4.16 9.49
C LEU A 63 -1.32 -3.52 9.31
N PHE A 64 -2.33 -4.36 9.15
CA PHE A 64 -3.73 -3.96 9.19
C PHE A 64 -4.27 -4.23 10.57
N LEU A 65 -5.00 -3.26 11.13
CA LEU A 65 -5.73 -3.37 12.38
C LEU A 65 -7.15 -2.88 12.14
N SER A 66 -8.13 -3.57 12.73
CA SER A 66 -9.54 -3.18 12.73
C SER A 66 -9.96 -2.64 14.10
N GLU A 67 -11.06 -1.88 14.11
CA GLU A 67 -11.67 -1.37 15.35
C GLU A 67 -12.19 -2.49 16.26
N SER A 68 -12.49 -3.66 15.69
CA SER A 68 -12.86 -4.88 16.39
C SER A 68 -11.69 -5.61 17.07
N GLY A 69 -10.46 -5.09 16.95
CA GLY A 69 -9.26 -5.64 17.58
C GLY A 69 -8.57 -6.77 16.81
N TYR A 70 -8.98 -7.03 15.56
CA TYR A 70 -8.30 -7.99 14.69
C TYR A 70 -7.19 -7.33 13.89
N GLY A 71 -6.22 -8.12 13.46
CA GLY A 71 -5.15 -7.61 12.62
C GLY A 71 -4.53 -8.65 11.70
N LYS A 72 -3.88 -8.16 10.65
CA LYS A 72 -3.19 -8.98 9.65
C LYS A 72 -1.86 -8.33 9.26
N ARG A 73 -0.77 -9.10 9.34
CA ARG A 73 0.50 -8.75 8.71
C ARG A 73 0.50 -9.25 7.27
N VAL A 74 0.82 -8.37 6.33
CA VAL A 74 0.93 -8.72 4.92
C VAL A 74 2.27 -8.23 4.39
N PRO A 75 3.12 -9.11 3.82
CA PRO A 75 4.40 -8.67 3.27
C PRO A 75 4.22 -7.67 2.14
N LEU A 76 5.15 -6.71 2.07
CA LEU A 76 5.06 -5.63 1.10
C LEU A 76 5.11 -6.12 -0.35
N SER A 77 5.80 -7.23 -0.58
CA SER A 77 5.97 -7.92 -1.87
C SER A 77 4.65 -8.42 -2.48
N GLU A 78 3.60 -8.56 -1.67
CA GLU A 78 2.24 -8.91 -2.12
C GLU A 78 1.54 -7.74 -2.84
N PHE A 79 1.97 -6.51 -2.58
CA PHE A 79 1.34 -5.32 -3.14
C PHE A 79 2.09 -4.80 -4.37
N ARG A 80 1.46 -4.94 -5.54
CA ARG A 80 1.92 -4.27 -6.76
C ARG A 80 1.76 -2.75 -6.66
N LEU A 81 2.63 -2.00 -7.36
CA LEU A 81 2.44 -0.56 -7.55
C LEU A 81 1.10 -0.32 -8.24
N SER A 82 0.34 0.64 -7.72
CA SER A 82 -0.88 1.10 -8.38
C SER A 82 -0.65 2.45 -9.04
N ARG A 83 -1.41 2.73 -10.11
CA ARG A 83 -1.38 4.04 -10.77
C ARG A 83 -1.91 5.12 -9.84
N PHE A 84 -1.43 6.35 -10.00
CA PHE A 84 -1.98 7.51 -9.30
C PHE A 84 -3.47 7.68 -9.61
N ARG A 85 -4.27 8.16 -8.63
CA ARG A 85 -5.74 8.33 -8.75
C ARG A 85 -6.52 7.03 -9.00
N SER A 86 -5.92 5.88 -8.70
CA SER A 86 -6.64 4.60 -8.70
C SER A 86 -7.35 4.36 -7.36
N MET A 87 -8.16 3.29 -7.28
CA MET A 87 -8.82 2.85 -6.04
C MET A 87 -7.89 2.10 -5.07
N GLY A 88 -6.65 1.81 -5.46
CA GLY A 88 -5.74 0.94 -4.69
C GLY A 88 -6.08 -0.56 -4.79
N LEU A 89 -5.49 -1.35 -3.91
CA LEU A 89 -5.68 -2.81 -3.80
C LEU A 89 -6.30 -3.13 -2.44
N ILE A 90 -7.08 -4.20 -2.33
CA ILE A 90 -7.60 -4.62 -1.02
C ILE A 90 -6.48 -5.35 -0.27
N GLY A 91 -6.03 -4.79 0.85
CA GLY A 91 -5.01 -5.42 1.71
C GLY A 91 -5.61 -6.24 2.85
N TYR A 92 -6.77 -5.79 3.33
CA TYR A 92 -7.49 -6.46 4.41
C TYR A 92 -8.99 -6.33 4.17
N LYS A 93 -9.67 -7.47 4.27
CA LYS A 93 -11.12 -7.57 4.12
C LYS A 93 -11.66 -8.23 5.38
N GLU A 94 -12.39 -7.46 6.15
CA GLU A 94 -13.24 -7.94 7.23
C GLU A 94 -14.69 -7.96 6.73
N ILE A 95 -15.59 -8.59 7.49
CA ILE A 95 -17.03 -8.59 7.19
C ILE A 95 -17.59 -7.17 7.27
N ILE A 96 -17.07 -6.36 8.20
CA ILE A 96 -17.56 -5.03 8.54
C ILE A 96 -16.76 -3.91 7.84
N SER A 97 -15.47 -4.15 7.55
CA SER A 97 -14.56 -3.13 7.05
C SER A 97 -13.72 -3.61 5.85
N ARG A 98 -13.45 -2.71 4.91
CA ARG A 98 -12.50 -2.94 3.80
C ARG A 98 -11.39 -1.91 3.88
N ILE A 99 -10.15 -2.39 3.96
CA ILE A 99 -8.99 -1.51 3.90
C ILE A 99 -8.35 -1.65 2.52
N SER A 100 -8.50 -0.59 1.74
CA SER A 100 -7.79 -0.43 0.48
C SER A 100 -6.43 0.21 0.76
N VAL A 101 -5.38 -0.40 0.23
CA VAL A 101 -4.01 0.02 0.36
C VAL A 101 -3.61 0.73 -0.93
N TYR A 102 -3.13 1.95 -0.77
CA TYR A 102 -2.43 2.64 -1.83
C TYR A 102 -0.94 2.61 -1.58
N MET A 103 -0.22 2.04 -2.54
CA MET A 103 1.21 1.88 -2.47
C MET A 103 1.87 2.88 -3.41
N MET A 104 2.38 3.96 -2.84
CA MET A 104 3.14 4.97 -3.53
C MET A 104 4.63 4.62 -3.41
N GLY A 105 5.32 4.41 -4.54
CA GLY A 105 6.79 4.34 -4.54
C GLY A 105 7.36 5.75 -4.60
N LEU A 106 8.49 6.00 -3.94
CA LEU A 106 9.35 7.18 -4.16
C LEU A 106 10.54 6.82 -5.01
#